data_AF-A0A3E1KBV5-F1
#
_entry.id   AF-A0A3E1KBV5-F1
#
_cell.length_a   1.000
_cell.length_b   1.000
_cell.length_c   1.000
_cell.angle_alpha   90.00
_cell.angle_beta   90.00
_cell.angle_gamma   90.00
#
_symmetry.space_group_name_H-M   'P 1'
#
loop_
_entity.id
_entity.type
_entity.pdbx_description
1 polymer ?
#
loop_
_entity_poly.entity_id
_entity_poly.type
_entity_poly.pdbx_seq_one_letter_code
_entity_poly.pdbx_strand_id
1 'polypeptide(L)' 'MEKHQAKGKLNRLTASIKQEWGKLTDDEVSQAEGNYDELVARIQEKYGESREAIAAKLNKMKERVNS' A
#
# COMPACT_ATOMS: atom_id res chain seq x y z
N MET A 1 18.92 -12.35 -11.95
CA MET A 1 19.21 -11.46 -10.80
C MET A 1 18.15 -10.38 -10.55
N GLU A 2 17.13 -10.19 -11.38
CA GLU A 2 16.25 -9.00 -11.28
C GLU A 2 14.96 -9.17 -10.45
N LYS A 3 14.47 -10.41 -10.27
CA LYS A 3 13.19 -10.67 -9.55
C LYS A 3 13.25 -10.44 -8.04
N HIS A 4 14.43 -10.46 -7.43
CA HIS A 4 14.58 -10.33 -5.98
C HIS A 4 14.37 -8.90 -5.47
N GLN A 5 14.73 -7.89 -6.27
CA GLN A 5 14.63 -6.48 -5.85
C GLN A 5 13.18 -5.99 -5.87
N ALA A 6 12.41 -6.37 -6.89
CA ALA A 6 10.98 -6.02 -6.98
C ALA A 6 10.19 -6.61 -5.79
N LYS A 7 10.44 -7.88 -5.45
CA LYS A 7 9.78 -8.53 -4.30
C LYS A 7 10.15 -7.90 -2.96
N GLY A 8 11.41 -7.45 -2.82
CA GLY A 8 11.86 -6.73 -1.63
C GLY A 8 11.23 -5.34 -1.47
N LYS A 9 10.96 -4.65 -2.59
CA LYS A 9 10.24 -3.37 -2.58
C LYS A 9 8.77 -3.55 -2.22
N LEU A 10 8.09 -4.51 -2.86
CA LEU A 10 6.70 -4.87 -2.56
C LEU A 10 6.50 -5.14 -1.07
N ASN A 11 7.31 -6.02 -0.48
CA ASN A 11 7.20 -6.34 0.94
C ASN A 11 7.35 -5.11 1.87
N ARG A 12 8.20 -4.14 1.52
CA ARG A 12 8.37 -2.90 2.31
C ARG A 12 7.17 -1.97 2.17
N LEU A 13 6.59 -1.89 0.97
CA LEU A 13 5.39 -1.11 0.72
C LEU A 13 4.21 -1.70 1.51
N THR A 14 3.97 -3.01 1.40
CA THR A 14 2.96 -3.72 2.20
C THR A 14 3.13 -3.51 3.69
N ALA A 15 4.36 -3.65 4.21
CA ALA A 15 4.63 -3.44 5.63
C ALA A 15 4.29 -2.01 6.06
N SER A 16 4.65 -0.99 5.26
CA SER A 16 4.35 0.41 5.56
C SER A 16 2.84 0.69 5.58
N ILE A 17 2.12 0.13 4.62
CA ILE A 17 0.65 0.25 4.50
C ILE A 17 -0.01 -0.41 5.72
N LYS A 18 0.42 -1.60 6.13
CA LYS A 18 -0.12 -2.28 7.32
C LYS A 18 0.21 -1.55 8.62
N GLN A 19 1.37 -0.89 8.71
CA GLN A 19 1.71 -0.08 9.89
C GLN A 19 0.82 1.15 10.00
N GLU A 20 0.50 1.80 8.88
CA GLU A 20 -0.40 2.96 8.84
C GLU A 20 -1.86 2.55 9.06
N TRP A 21 -2.27 1.44 8.45
CA TRP A 21 -3.62 0.89 8.47
C TRP A 21 -3.62 -0.53 9.06
N GLY A 22 -3.46 -0.64 10.38
CA GLY A 22 -3.36 -1.92 11.11
C GLY A 22 -4.52 -2.92 10.97
N LYS A 23 -5.70 -2.49 10.48
CA LYS A 23 -6.84 -3.36 10.13
C LYS A 23 -6.75 -3.98 8.72
N LEU A 24 -5.78 -3.57 7.90
CA LEU A 24 -5.56 -4.20 6.59
C LEU A 24 -4.68 -5.44 6.75
N THR A 25 -5.05 -6.50 6.05
CA THR A 25 -4.26 -7.73 6.01
C THR A 25 -3.19 -7.68 4.92
N ASP A 26 -2.17 -8.53 5.04
CA ASP A 26 -1.08 -8.64 4.04
C ASP A 26 -1.63 -8.96 2.65
N ASP A 27 -2.59 -9.90 2.60
CA ASP A 27 -3.25 -10.29 1.36
C ASP A 27 -4.05 -9.14 0.76
N GLU A 28 -4.83 -8.40 1.57
CA GLU A 28 -5.61 -7.27 1.04
C GLU A 28 -4.75 -6.19 0.41
N VAL A 29 -3.59 -5.92 1.01
CA VAL A 29 -2.65 -4.92 0.50
C VAL A 29 -1.94 -5.46 -0.73
N SER A 30 -1.45 -6.71 -0.70
CA SER A 30 -0.74 -7.31 -1.84
C SER A 30 -1.64 -7.54 -3.06
N GLN A 31 -2.91 -7.91 -2.88
CA GLN A 31 -3.88 -8.01 -3.97
C GLN A 31 -4.14 -6.64 -4.62
N ALA A 32 -4.11 -5.59 -3.81
CA ALA A 32 -4.31 -4.22 -4.27
C ALA A 32 -2.99 -3.54 -4.70
N GLU A 33 -1.83 -4.16 -4.44
CA GLU A 33 -0.50 -3.71 -4.87
C GLU A 33 -0.30 -3.99 -6.36
N GLY A 34 -1.05 -3.26 -7.17
CA GLY A 34 -1.25 -3.48 -8.60
C GLY A 34 -2.54 -2.84 -9.08
N ASN A 35 -3.52 -2.69 -8.17
CA ASN A 35 -4.74 -1.93 -8.37
C ASN A 35 -4.89 -0.87 -7.28
N TYR A 36 -4.27 0.29 -7.53
CA TYR A 36 -4.28 1.42 -6.61
C TYR A 36 -5.70 1.90 -6.25
N ASP A 37 -6.62 1.89 -7.22
CA ASP A 37 -8.00 2.33 -6.99
C ASP A 37 -8.72 1.40 -6.01
N GLU A 38 -8.49 0.09 -6.12
CA GLU A 38 -9.03 -0.90 -5.19
C GLU A 38 -8.45 -0.76 -3.78
N LEU A 39 -7.15 -0.46 -3.66
CA LEU A 39 -6.54 -0.20 -2.36
C LEU A 39 -7.18 1.02 -1.68
N VAL A 40 -7.36 2.10 -2.45
CA VAL A 40 -7.98 3.33 -1.97
C VAL A 40 -9.44 3.08 -1.56
N ALA A 41 -10.21 2.34 -2.35
CA ALA A 41 -11.60 2.00 -2.02
C ALA A 41 -11.69 1.17 -0.73
N ARG A 42 -10.89 0.11 -0.60
CA ARG A 42 -10.88 -0.74 0.61
C ARG A 42 -10.52 0.04 1.87
N ILE A 43 -9.53 0.92 1.78
CA ILE A 43 -9.13 1.78 2.90
C ILE A 43 -10.25 2.78 3.22
N GLN A 44 -10.84 3.41 2.21
CA GLN A 44 -11.97 4.31 2.38
C GLN A 44 -13.15 3.60 3.08
N GLU A 45 -13.48 2.38 2.70
CA GLU A 45 -14.57 1.61 3.33
C GLU A 45 -14.26 1.21 4.78
N LYS A 46 -13.02 0.84 5.10
CA LYS A 46 -12.64 0.39 6.46
C LYS A 46 -12.36 1.52 7.45
N TYR A 47 -11.83 2.64 6.95
CA TYR A 47 -11.35 3.74 7.78
C TYR A 47 -12.15 5.04 7.60
N GLY A 48 -12.95 5.16 6.54
CA GLY A 48 -13.70 6.38 6.24
C GLY A 48 -12.82 7.55 5.81
N GLU A 49 -11.55 7.32 5.46
CA GLU A 49 -10.64 8.38 5.00
C GLU A 49 -10.98 8.84 3.58
N SER A 50 -10.74 10.11 3.29
CA SER A 50 -10.88 10.66 1.94
C SER A 50 -9.86 10.02 0.99
N ARG A 51 -10.28 9.78 -0.26
CA ARG A 51 -9.41 9.21 -1.31
C ARG A 51 -8.09 9.96 -1.45
N GLU A 52 -8.10 11.29 -1.38
CA GLU A 52 -6.91 12.13 -1.46
C GLU A 52 -5.91 11.88 -0.31
N ALA A 53 -6.40 11.73 0.92
CA ALA A 53 -5.56 11.47 2.09
C ALA A 53 -4.89 10.10 1.99
N ILE A 54 -5.67 9.09 1.60
CA ILE A 54 -5.18 7.73 1.35
C ILE A 54 -4.14 7.77 0.22
N ALA A 55 -4.47 8.45 -0.87
CA ALA A 55 -3.62 8.55 -2.04
C ALA A 55 -2.27 9.19 -1.72
N ALA A 56 -2.28 10.28 -0.96
CA ALA A 56 -1.08 10.97 -0.52
C ALA A 56 -0.19 10.07 0.36
N LYS A 57 -0.79 9.33 1.30
CA LYS A 57 -0.06 8.35 2.15
C LYS A 57 0.58 7.26 1.30
N LEU A 58 -0.18 6.66 0.38
CA LEU A 58 0.32 5.62 -0.53
C LEU A 58 1.47 6.13 -1.41
N ASN A 59 1.36 7.34 -1.95
CA ASN A 59 2.42 7.93 -2.76
C ASN A 59 3.70 8.13 -1.93
N LYS A 60 3.57 8.67 -0.73
CA LYS A 60 4.69 8.86 0.21
C LYS A 60 5.39 7.55 0.56
N MET A 61 4.64 6.46 0.74
CA MET A 61 5.22 5.14 0.98
C MET A 61 5.95 4.60 -0.26
N LYS A 62 5.36 4.74 -1.44
CA LYS A 62 5.96 4.33 -2.72
C LYS A 62 7.28 5.07 -2.98
N GLU A 63 7.36 6.36 -2.67
CA GLU A 63 8.58 7.16 -2.79
C GLU A 63 9.67 6.69 -1.83
N ARG A 64 9.31 6.42 -0.56
CA ARG A 64 10.25 5.92 0.45
C ARG A 64 10.86 4.56 0.11
N VAL A 65 10.12 3.72 -0.62
CA VAL A 65 10.57 2.37 -1.04
C VAL A 65 11.39 2.41 -2.34
N ASN A 66 11.20 3.42 -3.18
CA ASN A 66 11.95 3.60 -4.42
C ASN A 66 13.19 4.50 -4.32
N SER A 67 13.35 5.20 -3.18
CA SER A 67 14.55 5.99 -2.85
C SER A 67 15.71 5.11 -2.38
#